data_AF-A0A377M986-F1
#
_entry.id   AF-A0A377M986-F1
#
_cell.length_a   1.000
_cell.length_b   1.000
_cell.length_c   1.000
_cell.angle_alpha   90.00
_cell.angle_beta   90.00
_cell.angle_gamma   90.00
#
_symmetry.space_group_name_H-M   'P 1'
#
loop_
_entity.id
_entity.type
_entity.pdbx_description
1 polymer ?
#
loop_
_entity_poly.entity_id
_entity_poly.type
_entity_poly.pdbx_seq_one_letter_code
_entity_poly.pdbx_strand_id
1 'polypeptide(L)' 'MTIPALGLGTFRLKDERCYRIVKTALELGYRAIDTAQIYENEAAVGQAIEESGVPRNELFITPKSGSRISVKTS' A
#
# COMPACT_ATOMS: atom_id res chain seq x y z
N MET A 1 -11.59 -14.94 -3.76
CA MET A 1 -10.60 -13.94 -3.29
C MET A 1 -9.94 -14.51 -2.05
N THR A 2 -8.67 -14.91 -2.12
CA THR A 2 -7.90 -15.40 -0.96
C THR A 2 -7.26 -14.21 -0.25
N ILE A 3 -7.47 -14.10 1.06
CA ILE A 3 -6.81 -13.07 1.87
C ILE A 3 -5.38 -13.54 2.16
N PRO A 4 -4.33 -12.76 1.85
CA PRO A 4 -2.96 -13.13 2.19
C PRO A 4 -2.80 -13.30 3.71
N ALA A 5 -2.12 -14.37 4.12
CA ALA A 5 -1.84 -14.62 5.54
C ALA A 5 -0.89 -13.58 6.16
N LEU A 6 -0.11 -12.87 5.31
CA LEU A 6 0.83 -11.85 5.71
C LEU A 6 0.54 -10.54 4.98
N GLY A 7 0.55 -9.43 5.72
CA GLY A 7 0.39 -8.09 5.19
C GLY A 7 1.37 -7.10 5.82
N LEU A 8 1.65 -6.03 5.08
CA LEU A 8 2.49 -4.93 5.54
C LEU A 8 1.62 -3.83 6.16
N GLY A 9 1.82 -3.53 7.45
CA GLY A 9 1.25 -2.36 8.10
C GLY A 9 2.11 -1.12 7.93
N THR A 10 1.52 0.02 7.58
CA THR A 10 2.25 1.27 7.36
C THR A 10 2.22 2.23 8.55
N PHE A 11 1.73 1.78 9.72
CA PHE A 11 1.64 2.61 10.91
C PHE A 11 3.02 3.19 11.30
N ARG A 12 3.06 4.51 11.54
CA ARG A 12 4.28 5.31 11.83
C ARG A 12 5.32 5.39 10.70
N LEU A 13 5.05 4.83 9.52
CA LEU A 13 5.86 5.09 8.33
C LEU A 13 5.42 6.40 7.70
N LYS A 14 6.38 7.28 7.41
CA LYS A 14 6.16 8.60 6.82
C LYS A 14 7.03 8.79 5.58
N ASP A 15 6.56 9.62 4.67
CA ASP A 15 7.29 10.14 3.51
C ASP A 15 8.04 9.05 2.72
N GLU A 16 9.30 9.32 2.38
CA GLU A 16 10.18 8.44 1.60
C GLU A 16 10.33 7.05 2.24
N ARG A 17 10.33 6.96 3.58
CA ARG A 17 10.45 5.68 4.28
C ARG A 17 9.23 4.79 4.03
N CYS A 18 8.03 5.38 4.03
CA CYS A 18 6.81 4.64 3.69
C CYS A 18 6.88 4.11 2.26
N TYR A 19 7.21 4.99 1.30
CA TYR A 19 7.34 4.62 -0.11
C TYR A 19 8.34 3.45 -0.31
N ARG A 20 9.56 3.56 0.23
CA ARG A 20 10.61 2.55 0.04
C ARG A 20 10.21 1.20 0.64
N ILE A 21 9.64 1.19 1.85
CA ILE A 21 9.22 -0.05 2.51
C ILE A 21 8.09 -0.72 1.75
N VAL A 22 7.08 0.04 1.30
CA VAL A 22 5.96 -0.52 0.52
C VAL A 22 6.46 -1.07 -0.80
N LYS A 23 7.31 -0.33 -1.53
CA LYS A 23 7.88 -0.79 -2.81
C LYS A 23 8.67 -2.08 -2.65
N THR A 24 9.58 -2.14 -1.67
CA THR A 24 10.35 -3.35 -1.38
C THR A 24 9.46 -4.52 -0.95
N ALA A 25 8.40 -4.28 -0.18
CA ALA A 25 7.47 -5.36 0.17
C ALA A 25 6.77 -5.93 -1.07
N LEU A 26 6.32 -5.07 -2.00
CA LEU A 26 5.70 -5.51 -3.25
C LEU A 26 6.67 -6.33 -4.12
N GLU A 27 7.94 -5.90 -4.21
CA GLU A 27 9.04 -6.62 -4.87
C GLU A 27 9.31 -7.99 -4.24
N LEU A 28 9.18 -8.11 -2.91
CA LEU A 28 9.33 -9.37 -2.16
C LEU A 28 8.09 -10.27 -2.22
N GLY A 29 7.03 -9.86 -2.93
CA GLY A 29 5.84 -10.69 -3.13
C GLY A 29 4.70 -10.40 -2.14
N TYR A 30 4.77 -9.35 -1.32
CA TYR A 30 3.63 -8.96 -0.50
C TYR A 30 2.47 -8.53 -1.40
N ARG A 31 1.26 -8.91 -0.99
CA ARG A 31 0.02 -8.57 -1.69
C ARG A 31 -1.04 -7.94 -0.79
N ALA A 32 -0.81 -7.88 0.52
CA ALA A 32 -1.67 -7.17 1.46
C ALA A 32 -0.92 -5.95 2.04
N ILE A 33 -1.53 -4.76 1.91
CA ILE A 33 -1.03 -3.50 2.47
C ILE A 33 -2.13 -2.90 3.35
N ASP A 34 -1.80 -2.64 4.61
CA ASP A 34 -2.70 -2.01 5.60
C ASP A 34 -2.29 -0.55 5.82
N THR A 35 -3.24 0.36 5.62
CA THR A 35 -3.04 1.79 5.82
C THR A 35 -4.29 2.47 6.37
N ALA A 36 -4.13 3.71 6.83
CA ALA A 36 -5.22 4.53 7.35
C ALA A 36 -4.98 6.01 7.03
N GLN A 37 -6.05 6.77 6.82
CA GLN A 37 -5.98 8.22 6.58
C GLN A 37 -5.21 8.95 7.70
N ILE A 38 -5.42 8.55 8.96
CA ILE A 38 -4.72 9.13 10.13
C ILE A 38 -3.20 8.86 10.12
N TYR A 39 -2.72 7.94 9.30
CA TYR A 39 -1.28 7.72 9.13
C TYR A 39 -0.66 8.76 8.20
N GLU A 40 -1.48 9.48 7.42
CA GLU A 40 -1.09 10.56 6.51
C GLU A 40 0.05 10.13 5.57
N ASN A 41 0.00 8.90 5.09
CA ASN A 41 1.04 8.32 4.23
C ASN A 41 0.47 7.69 2.95
N GLU A 42 -0.81 7.94 2.66
CA GLU A 42 -1.55 7.38 1.52
C GLU A 42 -0.93 7.76 0.17
N ALA A 43 -0.41 8.98 0.05
CA ALA A 43 0.28 9.42 -1.16
C ALA A 43 1.54 8.58 -1.43
N ALA A 44 2.35 8.32 -0.40
CA ALA A 44 3.55 7.48 -0.51
C ALA A 44 3.19 6.00 -0.82
N VAL A 45 2.13 5.48 -0.21
CA VAL A 45 1.59 4.14 -0.51
C VAL A 45 1.10 4.06 -1.95
N GLY A 46 0.34 5.06 -2.41
CA GLY A 46 -0.19 5.13 -3.77
C GLY A 46 0.91 5.15 -4.81
N GLN A 47 1.93 6.00 -4.61
CA GLN A 47 3.11 6.08 -5.48
C GLN A 47 3.87 4.74 -5.53
N ALA A 48 4.10 4.09 -4.39
CA ALA A 48 4.80 2.81 -4.36
C ALA A 48 4.03 1.71 -5.10
N ILE A 49 2.69 1.71 -5.01
CA ILE A 49 1.83 0.77 -5.75
C ILE A 49 1.92 1.05 -7.25
N GLU A 50 1.79 2.31 -7.68
CA GLU A 50 1.86 2.70 -9.08
C GLU A 50 3.20 2.30 -9.72
N GLU A 51 4.32 2.58 -9.04
CA GLU A 51 5.65 2.25 -9.54
C GLU A 51 6.01 0.76 -9.43
N SER A 52 5.31 -0.02 -8.59
CA SER A 52 5.59 -1.46 -8.45
C SER A 52 5.22 -2.28 -9.69
N GLY A 53 4.34 -1.76 -10.54
CA GLY A 53 3.77 -2.50 -11.67
C GLY A 53 2.87 -3.68 -11.25
N VAL A 54 2.59 -3.87 -9.96
CA VAL A 54 1.72 -4.95 -9.49
C VAL A 54 0.27 -4.64 -9.88
N PRO A 55 -0.43 -5.56 -10.57
CA PRO A 55 -1.82 -5.36 -10.94
C PRO A 55 -2.70 -5.07 -9.73
N ARG A 56 -3.58 -4.06 -9.83
CA ARG A 56 -4.43 -3.63 -8.71
C ARG A 56 -5.32 -4.76 -8.16
N ASN A 57 -5.76 -5.68 -9.02
CA ASN A 57 -6.58 -6.84 -8.64
C ASN A 57 -5.81 -7.89 -7.81
N GLU A 58 -4.48 -7.86 -7.79
CA GLU A 58 -3.65 -8.70 -6.93
C GLU A 58 -3.46 -8.09 -5.53
N LEU A 59 -3.82 -6.81 -5.33
CA LEU A 59 -3.56 -6.10 -4.09
C LEU A 59 -4.78 -6.09 -3.16
N PHE A 60 -4.58 -6.61 -1.95
CA PHE A 60 -5.49 -6.47 -0.83
C PHE A 60 -5.10 -5.24 0.01
N ILE A 61 -5.76 -4.12 -0.27
CA ILE A 61 -5.55 -2.88 0.48
C ILE A 61 -6.61 -2.79 1.55
N THR A 62 -6.20 -2.66 2.81
CA THR A 62 -7.11 -2.48 3.96
C THR A 62 -7.10 -1.02 4.39
N PRO A 63 -8.01 -0.17 3.89
CA PRO A 63 -8.19 1.17 4.40
C PRO A 63 -8.98 1.13 5.71
N LYS A 64 -8.44 1.74 6.77
CA LYS A 64 -9.26 2.08 7.96
C LYS A 64 -9.98 3.42 7.75
N SER A 65 -11.13 3.60 8.40
CA SER A 65 -12.14 4.65 8.17
C SER A 65 -11.60 5.99 7.65
N GLY A 66 -12.02 6.39 6.44
CA GLY A 66 -11.68 7.66 5.78
C GLY A 66 -10.70 7.55 4.61
N SER A 67 -9.87 6.51 4.56
CA SER A 67 -8.74 6.45 3.61
C SER A 67 -9.19 6.51 2.14
N ARG A 68 -8.63 7.45 1.36
CA ARG A 68 -8.81 7.60 -0.09
C ARG A 68 -7.47 7.38 -0.80
N ILE A 69 -7.15 6.14 -1.11
CA ILE A 69 -6.04 5.84 -2.02
C ILE A 69 -6.54 5.99 -3.46
N SER A 70 -6.35 7.17 -4.05
CA SER A 70 -6.54 7.36 -5.49
C SER A 70 -5.31 6.84 -6.23
N VAL A 71 -5.39 5.60 -6.72
CA VAL A 71 -4.44 5.11 -7.74
C VAL A 71 -4.95 5.64 -9.08
N LYS A 72 -4.16 6.46 -9.79
CA LYS A 72 -4.53 6.90 -11.14
C LYS A 72 -4.49 5.68 -12.05
N THR A 73 -5.65 5.13 -12.39
CA THR A 73 -5.76 4.14 -13.46
C THR A 73 -5.51 4.87 -14.79
N SER A 74 -4.41 4.54 -15.45
CA SER A 74 -4.18 4.88 -16.86
C SER A 74 -5.07 4.01 -17.75
#